data_AF-A0A0B1TFD7-F1
#
_entry.id   AF-A0A0B1TFD7-F1
#
_cell.length_a   1.000
_cell.length_b   1.000
_cell.length_c   1.000
_cell.angle_alpha   90.00
_cell.angle_beta   90.00
_cell.angle_gamma   90.00
#
_symmetry.space_group_name_H-M   'P 1'
#
loop_
_entity.id
_entity.type
_entity.pdbx_description
1 polymer ?
#
loop_
_entity_poly.entity_id
_entity_poly.type
_entity_poly.pdbx_seq_one_letter_code
_entity_poly.pdbx_strand_id
1 'polypeptide(L)'
;MVFIGFYVVYEPLINGPWSIAMFDLTGESADICIKYWWRNLLYINNFFDQFENCYAVTWYLAVDTQLYFVAPIFLITFFFSTLAGYALVILCIAGSVAYVYAITITKSLPATMTFFAMDKMEDFFSDYYNKPWGRCPVYLIGIAVGYFLASGKKPKLNKVVVVCGWIVAAAVALAAVYGPHRYMKGVADWR
;
A
#
# COMPACT_ATOMS: atom_id res chain seq x y z
N MET A 1 14.60 -13.90 -0.77
CA MET A 1 14.36 -15.37 -0.72
C MET A 1 15.33 -16.08 0.20
N VAL A 2 16.65 -15.86 0.09
CA VAL A 2 17.63 -16.32 1.11
C VAL A 2 17.24 -15.85 2.53
N PHE A 3 16.71 -14.64 2.66
CA PHE A 3 16.19 -14.10 3.92
C PHE A 3 15.02 -14.91 4.50
N ILE A 4 14.09 -15.41 3.68
CA ILE A 4 12.95 -16.22 4.15
C ILE A 4 13.44 -17.61 4.57
N GLY A 5 14.36 -18.20 3.81
CA GLY A 5 15.01 -19.46 4.23
C GLY A 5 15.80 -19.32 5.52
N PHE A 6 16.52 -18.20 5.70
CA PHE A 6 17.15 -17.85 6.96
C PHE A 6 16.10 -17.69 8.07
N TYR A 7 14.99 -17.00 7.81
CA TYR A 7 13.92 -16.79 8.79
C TYR A 7 13.30 -18.12 9.25
N VAL A 8 12.96 -19.04 8.33
CA VAL A 8 12.42 -20.38 8.65
C VAL A 8 13.37 -21.20 9.53
N VAL A 9 14.68 -21.11 9.28
CA VAL A 9 15.69 -21.90 10.00
C VAL A 9 16.11 -21.24 11.32
N TYR A 10 16.17 -19.91 11.33
CA TYR A 10 16.68 -19.13 12.44
C TYR A 10 15.59 -18.87 13.48
N GLU A 11 14.34 -18.61 13.09
CA GLU A 11 13.23 -18.32 14.02
C GLU A 11 13.09 -19.36 15.15
N PRO A 12 13.10 -20.69 14.88
CA PRO A 12 13.01 -21.69 15.96
C PRO A 12 14.18 -21.63 16.97
N LEU A 13 15.32 -21.05 16.57
CA LEU A 13 16.56 -20.98 17.36
C LEU A 13 16.64 -19.73 18.26
N ILE A 14 15.77 -18.71 18.07
CA ILE A 14 15.81 -17.44 18.82
C ILE A 14 14.61 -17.31 19.78
N ASN A 15 13.93 -18.43 20.10
CA ASN A 15 12.79 -18.42 21.00
C ASN A 15 13.20 -18.06 22.44
N GLY A 16 13.11 -16.77 22.78
CA GLY A 16 13.37 -16.22 24.10
C GLY A 16 12.10 -15.65 24.74
N PRO A 17 12.13 -15.30 26.04
CA PRO A 17 10.96 -14.78 26.74
C PRO A 17 10.35 -13.52 26.10
N TRP A 18 11.18 -12.70 25.45
CA TRP A 18 10.74 -11.52 24.71
C TRP A 18 10.07 -11.85 23.37
N SER A 19 10.57 -12.86 22.64
CA SER A 19 9.92 -13.29 21.41
C SER A 19 8.58 -13.93 21.73
N ILE A 20 8.47 -14.77 22.75
CA ILE A 20 7.21 -15.39 23.17
C ILE A 20 6.17 -14.34 23.59
N ALA A 21 6.56 -13.31 24.37
CA ALA A 21 5.64 -12.24 24.79
C ALA A 21 5.14 -11.36 23.64
N MET A 22 5.89 -11.26 22.55
CA MET A 22 5.54 -10.47 21.36
C MET A 22 4.87 -11.33 20.28
N PHE A 23 5.20 -12.63 20.23
CA PHE A 23 4.67 -13.62 19.28
C PHE A 23 3.42 -14.35 19.73
N ASP A 24 3.04 -14.34 21.02
CA ASP A 24 1.70 -14.80 21.42
C ASP A 24 0.57 -13.92 20.81
N LEU A 25 0.92 -12.71 20.34
CA LEU A 25 0.05 -11.84 19.54
C LEU A 25 0.17 -12.09 18.02
N THR A 26 1.19 -12.82 17.56
CA THR A 26 1.46 -13.17 16.16
C THR A 26 1.79 -14.67 16.07
N GLY A 27 0.77 -15.50 16.25
CA GLY A 27 0.91 -16.96 16.43
C GLY A 27 1.80 -17.67 15.40
N GLU A 28 2.45 -18.75 15.86
CA GLU A 28 3.10 -19.83 15.08
C GLU A 28 3.71 -19.43 13.73
N SER A 29 4.64 -18.47 13.73
CA SER A 29 5.19 -17.94 12.49
C SER A 29 6.03 -18.96 11.70
N ALA A 30 6.71 -19.88 12.37
CA ALA A 30 7.50 -20.93 11.72
C ALA A 30 6.65 -21.92 10.90
N ASP A 31 5.56 -22.47 11.45
CA ASP A 31 4.73 -23.47 10.77
C ASP A 31 3.94 -22.85 9.60
N ILE A 32 3.41 -21.64 9.80
CA ILE A 32 2.79 -20.84 8.74
C ILE A 32 3.81 -20.60 7.62
N CYS A 33 5.06 -20.29 7.97
CA CYS A 33 6.09 -20.08 6.98
C CYS A 33 6.48 -21.36 6.24
N ILE A 34 6.65 -22.49 6.92
CA ILE A 34 6.93 -23.79 6.29
C ILE A 34 5.82 -24.16 5.29
N LYS A 35 4.57 -23.82 5.60
CA LYS A 35 3.43 -24.11 4.73
C LYS A 35 3.29 -23.14 3.54
N TYR A 36 3.61 -21.85 3.74
CA TYR A 36 3.27 -20.78 2.80
C TYR A 36 4.46 -19.95 2.27
N TRP A 37 5.71 -20.35 2.53
CA TRP A 37 6.90 -19.67 2.01
C TRP A 37 6.87 -19.48 0.49
N TRP A 38 6.32 -20.45 -0.24
CA TRP A 38 6.24 -20.43 -1.70
C TRP A 38 5.38 -19.26 -2.23
N ARG A 39 4.38 -18.81 -1.46
CA ARG A 39 3.54 -17.65 -1.84
C ARG A 39 4.36 -16.35 -1.87
N ASN A 40 5.37 -16.24 -1.01
CA ASN A 40 6.30 -15.12 -0.97
C ASN A 40 7.29 -15.18 -2.14
N LEU A 41 7.74 -16.39 -2.53
CA LEU A 41 8.59 -16.57 -3.70
C LEU A 41 7.90 -16.12 -4.99
N LEU A 42 6.61 -16.40 -5.10
CA LEU A 42 5.78 -16.01 -6.24
C LEU A 42 5.26 -14.57 -6.14
N TYR A 43 5.51 -13.85 -5.05
CA TYR A 43 4.98 -12.50 -4.81
C TYR A 43 3.45 -12.42 -4.91
N ILE A 44 2.74 -13.41 -4.37
CA ILE A 44 1.26 -13.47 -4.35
C ILE A 44 0.69 -13.50 -2.93
N ASN A 45 1.55 -13.39 -1.92
CA ASN A 45 1.16 -13.54 -0.52
C ASN A 45 0.15 -12.47 -0.04
N ASN A 46 0.11 -11.31 -0.67
CA ASN A 46 -0.84 -10.22 -0.38
C ASN A 46 -2.29 -10.47 -0.86
N PHE A 47 -2.53 -11.50 -1.67
CA PHE A 47 -3.90 -11.89 -2.05
C PHE A 47 -4.59 -12.75 -1.01
N PHE A 48 -3.81 -13.41 -0.15
CA PHE A 48 -4.31 -14.28 0.89
C PHE A 48 -4.49 -13.54 2.21
N ASP A 49 -4.98 -14.27 3.21
CA ASP A 49 -5.17 -13.75 4.56
C ASP A 49 -3.86 -13.20 5.14
N GLN A 50 -3.97 -12.11 5.91
CA GLN A 50 -2.81 -11.50 6.54
C GLN A 50 -2.12 -12.46 7.53
N PHE A 51 -2.89 -13.31 8.21
CA PHE A 51 -2.40 -14.25 9.20
C PHE A 51 -1.72 -15.47 8.58
N GLU A 52 -1.90 -15.71 7.28
CA GLU A 52 -1.19 -16.76 6.55
C GLU A 52 0.15 -16.28 5.95
N ASN A 53 0.59 -15.06 6.25
CA ASN A 53 1.87 -14.56 5.77
C ASN A 53 3.03 -15.05 6.65
N CYS A 54 3.96 -15.79 6.04
CA CYS A 54 5.25 -16.16 6.66
C CYS A 54 5.96 -14.97 7.32
N TYR A 55 6.00 -13.82 6.64
CA TYR A 55 6.65 -12.62 7.14
C TYR A 55 5.79 -11.43 6.76
N ALA A 56 5.13 -10.82 7.73
CA ALA A 56 4.11 -9.79 7.49
C ALA A 56 4.63 -8.68 6.55
N VAL A 57 5.88 -8.24 6.70
CA VAL A 57 6.40 -7.12 5.90
C VAL A 57 6.52 -7.46 4.39
N THR A 58 6.59 -8.72 3.96
CA THR A 58 6.76 -9.02 2.52
C THR A 58 5.58 -8.63 1.64
N TRP A 59 4.40 -8.32 2.20
CA TRP A 59 3.24 -7.90 1.39
C TRP A 59 3.58 -6.69 0.51
N TYR A 60 4.44 -5.77 0.96
CA TYR A 60 4.76 -4.56 0.18
C TYR A 60 5.56 -4.92 -1.07
N LEU A 61 6.51 -5.86 -0.93
CA LEU A 61 7.35 -6.30 -2.03
C LEU A 61 6.55 -7.05 -3.08
N ALA A 62 5.53 -7.80 -2.65
CA ALA A 62 4.58 -8.43 -3.55
C ALA A 62 3.77 -7.40 -4.35
N VAL A 63 3.22 -6.39 -3.68
CA VAL A 63 2.49 -5.29 -4.34
C VAL A 63 3.37 -4.57 -5.35
N ASP A 64 4.59 -4.19 -4.98
CA ASP A 64 5.52 -3.47 -5.87
C ASP A 64 5.85 -4.29 -7.12
N THR A 65 6.13 -5.58 -6.94
CA THR A 65 6.44 -6.49 -8.05
C THR A 65 5.23 -6.65 -8.99
N GLN A 66 4.03 -6.79 -8.44
CA GLN A 66 2.79 -6.88 -9.22
C GLN A 66 2.55 -5.60 -10.03
N LEU A 67 2.71 -4.43 -9.42
CA LEU A 67 2.56 -3.14 -10.12
C LEU A 67 3.64 -2.97 -11.20
N TYR A 68 4.84 -3.48 -10.96
CA TYR A 68 5.91 -3.52 -11.97
C TYR A 68 5.53 -4.37 -13.18
N PHE A 69 4.90 -5.53 -12.99
CA PHE A 69 4.40 -6.35 -14.10
C PHE A 69 3.29 -5.68 -14.91
N VAL A 70 2.47 -4.83 -14.29
CA VAL A 70 1.39 -4.09 -14.97
C VAL A 70 1.92 -2.82 -15.67
N ALA A 71 3.05 -2.27 -15.23
CA ALA A 71 3.64 -1.04 -15.78
C ALA A 71 3.77 -0.98 -17.31
N PRO A 72 4.18 -2.07 -18.02
CA PRO A 72 4.27 -2.07 -19.48
C PRO A 72 2.96 -1.70 -20.18
N ILE A 73 1.78 -2.04 -19.63
CA ILE A 73 0.48 -1.70 -20.23
C ILE A 73 0.33 -0.17 -20.32
N PHE A 74 0.69 0.53 -19.25
CA PHE A 74 0.64 1.99 -19.22
C PHE A 74 1.68 2.59 -20.17
N LEU A 75 2.91 2.09 -20.16
CA LEU A 75 3.99 2.57 -21.02
C LEU A 75 3.69 2.37 -22.51
N ILE A 76 3.16 1.20 -22.89
CA ILE A 76 2.73 0.89 -24.25
C ILE A 76 1.58 1.82 -24.66
N THR A 77 0.64 2.10 -23.77
CA THR A 77 -0.45 3.05 -24.05
C THR A 77 0.10 4.46 -24.29
N PHE A 78 1.04 4.92 -23.45
CA PHE A 78 1.75 6.18 -23.64
C PHE A 78 2.57 6.23 -24.94
N PHE A 79 3.10 5.09 -25.39
CA PHE A 79 3.82 4.99 -26.66
C PHE A 79 2.89 5.23 -27.86
N PHE A 80 1.69 4.66 -27.85
CA PHE A 80 0.72 4.85 -28.94
C PHE A 80 0.01 6.20 -28.90
N SER A 81 -0.38 6.67 -27.71
CA SER A 81 -1.05 7.96 -27.56
C SER A 81 -0.84 8.53 -26.16
N THR A 82 -0.25 9.72 -26.09
CA THR A 82 -0.06 10.45 -24.82
C THR A 82 -1.37 10.71 -24.11
N LEU A 83 -2.40 11.13 -24.86
CA LEU A 83 -3.73 11.39 -24.31
C LEU A 83 -4.37 10.12 -23.76
N ALA A 84 -4.27 8.99 -24.48
CA ALA A 84 -4.79 7.72 -24.02
C ALA A 84 -4.06 7.23 -22.76
N GLY A 85 -2.75 7.41 -22.69
CA GLY A 85 -1.95 7.05 -21.51
C GLY A 85 -2.37 7.84 -20.27
N TYR A 86 -2.51 9.17 -20.38
CA TYR A 86 -3.01 9.98 -19.26
C TYR A 86 -4.46 9.65 -18.89
N ALA A 87 -5.33 9.42 -19.88
CA ALA A 87 -6.71 9.03 -19.63
C ALA A 87 -6.79 7.69 -18.87
N LEU A 88 -6.00 6.70 -19.26
CA LEU A 88 -5.92 5.40 -18.58
C LEU A 88 -5.40 5.55 -17.13
N VAL A 89 -4.34 6.33 -16.93
CA VAL A 89 -3.81 6.62 -15.58
C VAL A 89 -4.87 7.27 -14.70
N ILE A 90 -5.54 8.32 -15.18
CA ILE A 90 -6.58 9.03 -14.43
C ILE A 90 -7.75 8.09 -14.10
N LEU A 91 -8.18 7.28 -15.07
CA LEU A 91 -9.27 6.31 -14.87
C LEU A 91 -8.91 5.27 -13.81
N CYS A 92 -7.69 4.73 -13.84
CA CYS A 92 -7.24 3.76 -12.84
C CYS A 92 -7.08 4.38 -11.44
N ILE A 93 -6.58 5.63 -11.36
CA ILE A 93 -6.52 6.36 -10.09
C ILE A 93 -7.93 6.59 -9.54
N ALA A 94 -8.86 7.05 -10.38
CA ALA A 94 -10.25 7.27 -9.97
C ALA A 94 -10.92 5.96 -9.53
N GLY A 95 -10.68 4.86 -10.25
CA GLY A 95 -11.18 3.53 -9.88
C GLY A 95 -10.60 3.03 -8.56
N SER A 96 -9.30 3.25 -8.31
CA SER A 96 -8.66 2.94 -7.04
C SER A 96 -9.28 3.73 -5.89
N VAL A 97 -9.43 5.05 -6.04
CA VAL A 97 -10.06 5.91 -5.03
C VAL A 97 -11.50 5.47 -4.78
N ALA A 98 -12.28 5.23 -5.85
CA ALA A 98 -13.65 4.75 -5.74
C ALA A 98 -13.76 3.41 -4.99
N TYR A 99 -12.84 2.48 -5.28
CA TYR A 99 -12.76 1.20 -4.56
C TYR A 99 -12.51 1.40 -3.06
N VAL A 100 -11.53 2.24 -2.70
CA VAL A 100 -11.19 2.51 -1.30
C VAL A 100 -12.39 3.12 -0.57
N TYR A 101 -13.07 4.10 -1.18
CA TYR A 101 -14.28 4.67 -0.60
C TYR A 101 -15.41 3.64 -0.46
N ALA A 102 -15.66 2.84 -1.50
CA ALA A 102 -16.71 1.83 -1.49
C ALA A 102 -16.49 0.79 -0.38
N ILE A 103 -15.27 0.28 -0.25
CA ILE A 103 -14.97 -0.76 0.76
C ILE A 103 -14.97 -0.19 2.18
N THR A 104 -14.49 1.04 2.36
CA THR A 104 -14.53 1.73 3.65
C THR A 104 -15.98 1.93 4.13
N ILE A 105 -16.88 2.36 3.24
CA ILE A 105 -18.30 2.58 3.59
C ILE A 105 -19.02 1.25 3.84
N THR A 106 -18.85 0.27 2.96
CA THR A 106 -19.58 -1.01 3.04
C THR A 106 -19.13 -1.88 4.22
N LYS A 107 -17.83 -1.91 4.53
CA LYS A 107 -17.28 -2.71 5.63
C LYS A 107 -17.07 -1.91 6.91
N SER A 108 -17.42 -0.61 6.92
CA SER A 108 -17.19 0.31 8.04
C SER A 108 -15.75 0.26 8.55
N LEU A 109 -14.79 0.25 7.61
CA LEU A 109 -13.37 0.12 7.93
C LEU A 109 -12.85 1.38 8.63
N PRO A 110 -11.85 1.24 9.53
CA PRO A 110 -11.28 2.39 10.19
C PRO A 110 -10.52 3.30 9.22
N ALA A 111 -10.65 4.61 9.42
CA ALA A 111 -9.95 5.60 8.61
C ALA A 111 -8.43 5.63 8.89
N THR A 112 -8.01 5.16 10.07
CA THR A 112 -6.60 5.03 10.45
C THR A 112 -6.42 3.91 11.45
N MET A 113 -5.21 3.36 11.49
CA MET A 113 -4.80 2.34 12.46
C MET A 113 -4.90 2.93 13.86
N THR A 114 -5.93 2.52 14.61
CA THR A 114 -6.16 3.00 15.98
C THR A 114 -6.44 1.81 16.89
N PHE A 115 -6.02 1.93 18.15
CA PHE A 115 -6.25 0.91 19.17
C PHE A 115 -7.75 0.59 19.41
N PHE A 116 -8.65 1.48 18.99
CA PHE A 116 -10.10 1.33 19.15
C PHE A 116 -10.79 0.56 18.01
N ALA A 117 -10.09 0.26 16.92
CA ALA A 117 -10.64 -0.43 15.74
C ALA A 117 -9.96 -1.78 15.48
N MET A 118 -9.43 -2.40 16.55
CA MET A 118 -8.68 -3.66 16.49
C MET A 118 -9.52 -4.82 15.92
N ASP A 119 -10.84 -4.79 16.12
CA ASP A 119 -11.80 -5.77 15.60
C ASP A 119 -11.95 -5.71 14.07
N LYS A 120 -11.62 -4.57 13.46
CA LYS A 120 -11.69 -4.35 12.00
C LYS A 120 -10.33 -4.30 11.32
N MET A 121 -9.25 -4.52 12.07
CA MET A 121 -7.89 -4.51 11.52
C MET A 121 -7.71 -5.61 10.47
N GLU A 122 -8.24 -6.80 10.71
CA GLU A 122 -8.13 -7.92 9.78
C GLU A 122 -8.76 -7.63 8.42
N ASP A 123 -10.03 -7.22 8.43
CA ASP A 123 -10.73 -6.77 7.23
C ASP A 123 -9.97 -5.64 6.54
N PHE A 124 -9.47 -4.66 7.31
CA PHE A 124 -8.72 -3.52 6.76
C PHE A 124 -7.48 -3.98 6.01
N PHE A 125 -6.68 -4.88 6.58
CA PHE A 125 -5.45 -5.35 5.95
C PHE A 125 -5.72 -6.29 4.77
N SER A 126 -6.66 -7.22 4.93
CA SER A 126 -6.98 -8.24 3.93
C SER A 126 -7.66 -7.64 2.70
N ASP A 127 -8.61 -6.73 2.91
CA ASP A 127 -9.45 -6.19 1.84
C ASP A 127 -8.91 -4.91 1.21
N TYR A 128 -8.29 -4.04 2.00
CA TYR A 128 -7.85 -2.73 1.51
C TYR A 128 -6.32 -2.61 1.47
N TYR A 129 -5.66 -2.71 2.62
CA TYR A 129 -4.26 -2.32 2.74
C TYR A 129 -3.36 -3.16 1.84
N ASN A 130 -3.38 -4.49 1.95
CA ASN A 130 -2.44 -5.36 1.24
C ASN A 130 -2.75 -5.50 -0.27
N LYS A 131 -3.90 -4.98 -0.72
CA LYS A 131 -4.31 -5.13 -2.11
C LYS A 131 -3.65 -4.11 -3.04
N PRO A 132 -3.15 -4.53 -4.22
CA PRO A 132 -2.37 -3.66 -5.10
C PRO A 132 -3.23 -2.54 -5.71
N TRP A 133 -4.51 -2.78 -5.97
CA TRP A 133 -5.43 -1.78 -6.54
C TRP A 133 -5.76 -0.64 -5.57
N GLY A 134 -5.69 -0.84 -4.25
CA GLY A 134 -5.84 0.26 -3.28
C GLY A 134 -4.61 1.15 -3.17
N ARG A 135 -3.48 0.71 -3.75
CA ARG A 135 -2.14 1.29 -3.60
C ARG A 135 -1.53 1.79 -4.91
N CYS A 136 -2.12 1.42 -6.03
CA CYS A 136 -1.62 1.79 -7.36
C CYS A 136 -1.55 3.31 -7.65
N PRO A 137 -2.33 4.24 -7.03
CA PRO A 137 -2.30 5.65 -7.46
C PRO A 137 -0.92 6.30 -7.43
N VAL A 138 -0.14 6.07 -6.37
CA VAL A 138 1.21 6.64 -6.23
C VAL A 138 2.14 6.11 -7.33
N TYR A 139 2.01 4.83 -7.65
CA TYR A 139 2.78 4.17 -8.70
C TYR A 139 2.43 4.72 -10.09
N LEU A 140 1.14 4.90 -10.38
CA LEU A 140 0.65 5.44 -11.65
C LEU A 140 1.05 6.91 -11.85
N ILE A 141 1.01 7.72 -10.79
CA ILE A 141 1.54 9.10 -10.81
C ILE A 141 3.05 9.06 -11.14
N GLY A 142 3.79 8.14 -10.53
CA GLY A 142 5.21 7.91 -10.84
C GLY A 142 5.47 7.61 -12.31
N ILE A 143 4.70 6.69 -12.92
CA ILE A 143 4.79 6.39 -14.36
C ILE A 143 4.50 7.63 -15.21
N ALA A 144 3.41 8.34 -14.92
CA ALA A 144 3.00 9.52 -15.68
C ALA A 144 4.07 10.63 -15.63
N VAL A 145 4.60 10.92 -14.45
CA VAL A 145 5.69 11.89 -14.26
C VAL A 145 6.97 11.40 -14.93
N GLY A 146 7.32 10.12 -14.79
CA GLY A 146 8.49 9.51 -15.43
C GLY A 146 8.44 9.63 -16.96
N TYR A 147 7.30 9.35 -17.56
CA TYR A 147 7.08 9.52 -19.00
C TYR A 147 7.20 10.99 -19.44
N PHE A 148 6.63 11.91 -18.67
CA PHE A 148 6.73 13.35 -18.93
C PHE A 148 8.20 13.82 -18.91
N LEU A 149 8.99 13.37 -17.94
CA LEU A 149 10.41 13.70 -17.83
C LEU A 149 11.25 13.04 -18.93
N ALA A 150 10.96 11.79 -19.28
CA ALA A 150 11.63 11.05 -20.36
C ALA A 150 11.40 11.68 -21.75
N SER A 151 10.33 12.46 -21.91
CA SER A 151 10.01 13.18 -23.16
C SER A 151 11.00 14.32 -23.49
N GLY A 152 12.05 14.54 -22.67
CA GLY A 152 13.13 15.50 -22.91
C GLY A 152 12.74 16.97 -22.76
N LYS A 153 11.46 17.26 -22.48
CA LYS A 153 10.95 18.60 -22.22
C LYS A 153 11.32 19.01 -20.80
N LYS A 154 12.36 19.84 -20.64
CA LYS A 154 12.64 20.46 -19.34
C LYS A 154 11.55 21.48 -19.03
N PRO A 155 10.67 21.26 -18.04
CA PRO A 155 9.61 22.20 -17.75
C PRO A 155 10.23 23.49 -17.19
N LYS A 156 10.01 24.61 -17.89
CA LYS A 156 10.33 25.94 -17.36
C LYS A 156 9.17 26.40 -16.49
N LEU A 157 9.22 26.05 -15.20
CA LEU A 157 8.21 26.47 -14.24
C LEU A 157 8.48 27.91 -13.77
N ASN A 158 7.45 28.75 -13.78
CA ASN A 158 7.52 30.08 -13.18
C ASN A 158 7.69 29.93 -11.64
N LYS A 159 8.47 30.81 -11.01
CA LYS A 159 8.64 30.87 -9.54
C LYS A 159 7.29 30.90 -8.81
N VAL A 160 6.29 31.58 -9.37
CA VAL A 160 4.92 31.61 -8.81
C VAL A 160 4.32 30.21 -8.75
N VAL A 161 4.42 29.44 -9.85
CA VAL A 161 3.91 28.06 -9.92
C VAL A 161 4.63 27.16 -8.92
N VAL A 162 5.95 27.31 -8.78
CA VAL A 162 6.74 26.54 -7.81
C VAL A 162 6.31 26.85 -6.38
N VAL A 163 6.19 28.13 -6.02
CA VAL A 163 5.76 28.55 -4.67
C VAL A 163 4.34 28.06 -4.37
N CYS A 164 3.39 28.24 -5.30
CA CYS A 164 2.03 27.72 -5.15
C CYS A 164 2.03 26.19 -4.99
N GLY A 165 2.84 25.47 -5.77
CA GLY A 165 2.99 24.02 -5.67
C GLY A 165 3.47 23.56 -4.30
N TRP A 166 4.48 24.23 -3.73
CA TRP A 166 4.96 23.95 -2.37
C TRP A 166 3.92 24.25 -1.31
N ILE A 167 3.19 25.36 -1.41
CA ILE A 167 2.12 25.71 -0.47
C ILE A 167 1.02 24.65 -0.50
N VAL A 168 0.56 24.26 -1.69
CA VAL A 168 -0.46 23.21 -1.83
C VAL A 168 0.03 21.87 -1.28
N ALA A 169 1.26 21.47 -1.60
CA ALA A 169 1.84 20.23 -1.09
C ALA A 169 1.94 20.23 0.45
N ALA A 170 2.39 21.33 1.04
CA ALA A 170 2.46 21.48 2.50
C ALA A 170 1.06 21.45 3.14
N ALA A 171 0.08 22.15 2.54
CA ALA A 171 -1.29 22.14 3.02
C ALA A 171 -1.91 20.73 2.98
N VAL A 172 -1.71 19.98 1.90
CA VAL A 172 -2.17 18.59 1.77
C VAL A 172 -1.48 17.68 2.78
N ALA A 173 -0.17 17.82 2.97
CA ALA A 173 0.56 17.02 3.97
C ALA A 173 0.05 17.29 5.39
N LEU A 174 -0.16 18.55 5.75
CA LEU A 174 -0.74 18.94 7.04
C LEU A 174 -2.16 18.40 7.19
N ALA A 175 -2.99 18.50 6.15
CA ALA A 175 -4.35 17.95 6.17
C ALA A 175 -4.36 16.43 6.35
N ALA A 176 -3.44 15.70 5.71
CA ALA A 176 -3.32 14.26 5.87
C ALA A 176 -2.89 13.84 7.28
N VAL A 177 -1.98 14.58 7.91
CA VAL A 177 -1.49 14.29 9.27
C VAL A 177 -2.50 14.70 10.34
N TYR A 178 -3.06 15.91 10.25
CA TYR A 178 -3.90 16.49 11.31
C TYR A 178 -5.40 16.29 11.07
N GLY A 179 -5.84 15.95 9.85
CA GLY A 179 -7.24 15.67 9.54
C GLY A 179 -7.85 14.57 10.42
N PRO A 180 -7.19 13.41 10.58
CA PRO A 180 -7.69 12.32 11.43
C PRO A 180 -7.64 12.61 12.94
N HIS A 181 -7.12 13.75 13.39
CA HIS A 181 -6.92 14.02 14.81
C HIS A 181 -8.22 13.95 15.64
N ARG A 182 -9.35 14.45 15.10
CA ARG A 182 -10.66 14.34 15.78
C ARG A 182 -11.14 12.89 15.86
N TYR A 183 -10.93 12.13 14.79
CA TYR A 183 -11.27 10.70 14.72
C TYR A 183 -10.47 9.89 15.75
N MET A 184 -9.16 10.14 15.86
CA MET A 184 -8.29 9.44 16.83
C MET A 184 -8.57 9.78 18.29
N LYS A 185 -9.12 10.96 18.59
CA LYS A 185 -9.47 11.38 19.95
C LYS A 185 -10.73 10.71 20.52
N GLY A 186 -11.48 9.94 19.73
CA GLY A 186 -12.63 9.16 20.21
C GLY A 186 -13.78 10.00 20.78
N VAL A 187 -13.89 11.29 20.42
CA VAL A 187 -15.01 12.12 20.86
C VAL A 187 -16.28 11.58 20.20
N ALA A 188 -17.27 11.22 21.01
CA ALA A 188 -18.44 10.38 20.72
C ALA A 188 -19.41 10.85 19.62
N ASP A 189 -19.05 11.83 18.80
CA ASP A 189 -19.89 12.36 17.72
C ASP A 189 -19.20 12.16 16.37
N TRP A 190 -19.40 10.98 15.79
CA TRP A 190 -19.06 10.65 14.40
C TRP A 190 -20.29 10.68 13.47
N ARG A 191 -21.42 11.20 13.94
CA ARG A 191 -22.61 11.47 13.10
C ARG A 191 -22.50 12.82 12.40
#